data_AF-A0A9D5ZQ01-F1
#
_entry.id   AF-A0A9D5ZQ01-F1
#
_cell.length_a   1.000
_cell.length_b   1.000
_cell.length_c   1.000
_cell.angle_alpha   90.00
_cell.angle_beta   90.00
_cell.angle_gamma   90.00
#
_symmetry.space_group_name_H-M   'P 1'
#
loop_
_entity.id
_entity.type
_entity.pdbx_description
1 polymer ?
#
loop_
_entity_poly.entity_id
_entity_poly.type
_entity_poly.pdbx_seq_one_letter_code
_entity_poly.pdbx_strand_id
1 'polypeptide(L)'
;MSLEIRIIDELKDKTFCYVKLSWLIPPALIIGGVVAWLLGCYSTFYVILIFFFLSTIFIIAFSISLIMKVLKKRIKSLFELSEKVTILNNKLSALFNMTEAIGTVKSMDLMLKIVTSEIAHVMGVLGTSVKLITEDGKSLRYAAAHGVVDDIFKNKIIEIAKSPINRKIIEGDPFVTGDVNERDMFQFGEELNAAKVRSVLFAPLKVEDKVIGILGAYCIHPDRFSGQEVDYFRQAASLVAIAIENALTYAKVENNPR
;
A
#
# COMPACT_ATOMS: atom_id res chain seq x y z
N MET A 1 48.87 -5.95 59.82
CA MET A 1 49.09 -6.09 58.37
C MET A 1 47.79 -6.15 57.53
N SER A 2 46.58 -6.05 58.13
CA SER A 2 45.30 -6.07 57.39
C SER A 2 44.53 -4.72 57.37
N LEU A 3 44.94 -3.72 58.18
CA LEU A 3 44.32 -2.39 58.17
C LEU A 3 45.01 -1.39 57.21
N GLU A 4 46.34 -1.44 57.05
CA GLU A 4 47.07 -0.52 56.16
C GLU A 4 46.78 -0.75 54.67
N ILE A 5 46.57 -2.00 54.26
CA ILE A 5 46.28 -2.35 52.85
C ILE A 5 44.88 -1.86 52.45
N ARG A 6 43.93 -1.83 53.39
CA ARG A 6 42.55 -1.44 53.14
C ARG A 6 42.39 0.08 52.97
N ILE A 7 43.22 0.88 53.64
CA ILE A 7 43.25 2.34 53.50
C ILE A 7 43.93 2.76 52.18
N ILE A 8 44.94 2.01 51.73
CA ILE A 8 45.65 2.30 50.48
C ILE A 8 44.78 2.02 49.25
N ASP A 9 43.96 0.97 49.24
CA ASP A 9 43.02 0.70 48.15
C ASP A 9 41.85 1.70 48.11
N GLU A 10 41.37 2.16 49.27
CA GLU A 10 40.28 3.16 49.35
C GLU A 10 40.74 4.56 48.88
N LEU A 11 42.04 4.89 49.06
CA LEU A 11 42.65 6.10 48.51
C LEU A 11 42.89 5.99 47.00
N LYS A 12 43.21 4.81 46.48
CA LYS A 12 43.47 4.59 45.05
C LYS A 12 42.20 4.77 44.21
N ASP A 13 41.06 4.33 44.73
CA ASP A 13 39.77 4.40 44.03
C ASP A 13 39.19 5.83 44.00
N LYS A 14 39.37 6.60 45.10
CA LYS A 14 39.03 8.04 45.13
C LYS A 14 39.91 8.87 44.19
N THR A 15 41.20 8.52 44.08
CA THR A 15 42.12 9.23 43.18
C THR A 15 41.82 8.92 41.70
N PHE A 16 41.37 7.70 41.40
CA PHE A 16 40.98 7.29 40.04
C PHE A 16 39.71 8.00 39.55
N CYS A 17 38.74 8.25 40.43
CA CYS A 17 37.57 9.08 40.12
C CYS A 17 37.94 10.54 39.83
N TYR A 18 38.90 11.11 40.55
CA TYR A 18 39.36 12.48 40.33
C TYR A 18 40.02 12.68 38.95
N VAL A 19 40.82 11.71 38.50
CA VAL A 19 41.52 11.81 37.20
C VAL A 19 40.54 11.72 36.01
N LYS A 20 39.49 10.91 36.12
CA LYS A 20 38.46 10.76 35.06
C LYS A 20 37.53 11.96 34.95
N LEU A 21 37.33 12.71 36.05
CA LEU A 21 36.51 13.94 36.05
C LEU A 21 37.28 15.16 35.52
N SER A 22 38.62 15.13 35.51
CA SER A 22 39.45 16.23 34.98
C SER A 22 39.32 16.43 33.47
N TRP A 23 38.83 15.43 32.72
CA TRP A 23 38.52 15.56 31.30
C TRP A 23 37.23 16.36 31.02
N LEU A 24 36.41 16.63 32.03
CA LEU A 24 35.17 17.38 31.89
C LEU A 24 35.35 18.89 32.05
N ILE A 25 36.44 19.30 32.70
CA ILE A 25 36.76 20.72 32.94
C ILE A 25 38.05 21.02 32.15
N PRO A 26 37.98 21.78 31.06
CA PRO A 26 39.16 22.16 30.29
C PRO A 26 40.29 22.64 31.21
N PRO A 27 41.56 22.22 31.02
CA PRO A 27 42.67 22.66 31.87
C PRO A 27 42.78 24.19 31.97
N ALA A 28 42.37 24.90 30.91
CA ALA A 28 42.25 26.35 30.85
C ALA A 28 41.29 26.94 31.91
N LEU A 29 40.24 26.21 32.30
CA LEU A 29 39.27 26.61 33.31
C LEU A 29 39.83 26.46 34.73
N ILE A 30 40.62 25.41 34.97
CA ILE A 30 41.32 25.20 36.25
C ILE A 30 42.39 26.28 36.43
N ILE A 31 43.21 26.52 35.41
CA ILE A 31 44.25 27.57 35.42
C ILE A 31 43.61 28.96 35.57
N GLY A 32 42.53 29.25 34.82
CA GLY A 32 41.81 30.51 34.91
C GLY A 32 41.20 30.77 36.30
N GLY A 33 40.69 29.73 36.97
CA GLY A 33 40.14 29.84 38.32
C GLY A 33 41.20 30.15 39.37
N VAL A 34 42.38 29.53 39.26
CA VAL A 34 43.52 29.80 40.15
C VAL A 34 44.06 31.23 39.96
N VAL A 35 44.15 31.71 38.72
CA VAL A 35 44.59 33.10 38.42
C VAL A 35 43.56 34.13 38.92
N ALA A 36 42.27 33.85 38.79
CA ALA A 36 41.21 34.73 39.33
C ALA A 36 41.21 34.81 40.86
N TRP A 37 41.55 33.71 41.55
CA TRP A 37 41.73 33.65 43.01
C TRP A 37 42.90 34.54 43.47
N LEU A 38 44.03 34.50 42.76
CA LEU A 38 45.21 35.34 43.04
C LEU A 38 44.97 36.85 42.82
N LEU A 39 44.08 37.22 41.89
CA LEU A 39 43.79 38.62 41.54
C LEU A 39 42.55 39.18 42.25
N GLY A 40 41.85 38.40 43.08
CA GLY A 40 40.65 38.82 43.81
C GLY A 40 39.42 39.07 42.93
N CYS A 41 39.41 38.64 41.66
CA CYS A 41 38.38 38.96 40.67
C CYS A 41 37.43 37.76 40.44
N TYR A 42 36.74 37.33 41.50
CA TYR A 42 35.91 36.11 41.48
C TYR A 42 34.67 36.21 40.58
N SER A 43 34.03 37.39 40.55
CA SER A 43 32.74 37.58 39.87
C SER A 43 32.83 37.39 38.35
N THR A 44 33.89 37.89 37.73
CA THR A 44 34.09 37.84 36.26
C THR A 44 34.35 36.42 35.75
N PHE A 45 35.07 35.61 36.53
CA PHE A 45 35.35 34.21 36.20
C PHE A 45 34.08 33.33 36.17
N TYR A 46 33.19 33.48 37.17
CA TYR A 46 31.92 32.74 37.19
C TYR A 46 31.02 33.11 36.01
N VAL A 47 31.00 34.38 35.60
CA VAL A 47 30.23 34.83 34.43
C VAL A 47 30.72 34.14 33.16
N ILE A 48 32.04 34.10 32.92
CA ILE A 48 32.64 33.42 31.75
C ILE A 48 32.33 31.93 31.76
N LEU A 49 32.40 31.28 32.92
CA LEU A 49 32.10 29.87 33.07
C LEU A 49 30.64 29.54 32.72
N ILE A 50 29.70 30.35 33.21
CA ILE A 50 28.28 30.20 32.90
C ILE A 50 28.03 30.38 31.40
N PHE A 51 28.64 31.40 30.78
CA PHE A 51 28.51 31.60 29.32
C PHE A 51 29.04 30.41 28.51
N PHE A 52 30.17 29.82 28.93
CA PHE A 52 30.72 28.64 28.27
C PHE A 52 29.76 27.44 28.35
N PHE A 53 29.22 27.15 29.54
CA PHE A 53 28.24 26.08 29.72
C PHE A 53 26.92 26.33 28.99
N LEU A 54 26.43 27.57 28.97
CA LEU A 54 25.22 27.92 28.23
C LEU A 54 25.41 27.76 26.73
N SER A 55 26.57 28.13 26.20
CA SER A 55 26.92 27.95 24.79
C SER A 55 27.01 26.48 24.40
N THR A 56 27.64 25.62 25.22
CA THR A 56 27.71 24.18 24.94
C THR A 56 26.34 23.51 24.98
N ILE A 57 25.50 23.85 25.97
CA ILE A 57 24.11 23.40 26.04
C ILE A 57 23.33 23.84 24.79
N PHE A 58 23.51 25.09 24.37
CA PHE A 58 22.86 25.63 23.17
C PHE A 58 23.30 24.89 21.90
N ILE A 59 24.59 24.64 21.72
CA ILE A 59 25.15 23.92 20.57
C ILE A 59 24.63 22.48 20.53
N ILE A 60 24.57 21.80 21.68
CA ILE A 60 24.03 20.44 21.78
C ILE A 60 22.55 20.43 21.42
N ALA A 61 21.75 21.34 21.99
CA ALA A 61 20.32 21.45 21.70
C ALA A 61 20.05 21.75 20.21
N PHE A 62 20.86 22.64 19.61
CA PHE A 62 20.78 22.97 18.20
C PHE A 62 21.13 21.77 17.31
N SER A 63 22.20 21.05 17.65
CA SER A 63 22.64 19.86 16.92
C SER A 63 21.60 18.73 16.98
N ILE A 64 21.01 18.49 18.16
CA ILE A 64 19.92 17.53 18.35
C ILE A 64 18.71 17.93 17.48
N SER A 65 18.34 19.21 17.46
CA SER A 65 17.21 19.69 16.65
C SER A 65 17.44 19.48 15.15
N LEU A 66 18.66 19.73 14.66
CA LEU A 66 19.02 19.48 13.25
C LEU A 66 18.94 17.99 12.90
N ILE A 67 19.49 17.12 13.73
CA ILE A 67 19.46 15.67 13.54
C ILE A 67 18.01 15.16 13.54
N MET A 68 17.19 15.61 14.49
CA MET A 68 15.77 15.22 14.59
C MET A 68 14.97 15.63 13.36
N LYS A 69 15.23 16.82 12.78
CA LYS A 69 14.58 17.25 11.52
C LYS A 69 14.94 16.34 10.35
N VAL A 70 16.21 15.96 10.21
CA VAL A 70 16.69 15.07 9.15
C VAL A 70 16.12 13.66 9.33
N LEU A 71 16.14 13.14 10.57
CA LEU A 71 15.57 11.82 10.90
C LEU A 71 14.07 11.77 10.63
N LYS A 72 13.30 12.78 11.04
CA LYS A 72 11.85 12.83 10.81
C LYS A 72 11.50 12.80 9.31
N LYS A 73 12.30 13.46 8.47
CA LYS A 73 12.13 13.43 7.01
C LYS A 73 12.40 12.03 6.44
N ARG A 74 13.48 11.36 6.90
CA ARG A 74 13.81 9.98 6.47
C ARG A 74 12.79 8.95 6.97
N ILE A 75 12.33 9.08 8.22
CA ILE A 75 11.28 8.21 8.79
C ILE A 75 10.00 8.32 7.97
N LYS A 76 9.59 9.53 7.58
CA LYS A 76 8.41 9.72 6.73
C LYS A 76 8.55 9.04 5.38
N SER A 77 9.70 9.20 4.69
CA SER A 77 9.93 8.53 3.41
C SER A 77 10.03 7.00 3.54
N LEU A 78 10.59 6.50 4.65
CA LEU A 78 10.63 5.05 4.92
C LEU A 78 9.25 4.50 5.19
N PHE A 79 8.40 5.25 5.90
CA PHE A 79 7.01 4.86 6.15
C PHE A 79 6.20 4.83 4.84
N GLU A 80 6.31 5.85 3.99
CA GLU A 80 5.66 5.88 2.68
C GLU A 80 6.12 4.73 1.76
N LEU A 81 7.41 4.38 1.79
CA LEU A 81 7.92 3.25 1.00
C LEU A 81 7.45 1.92 1.58
N SER A 82 7.46 1.77 2.91
CA SER A 82 6.95 0.58 3.59
C SER A 82 5.46 0.38 3.32
N GLU A 83 4.66 1.45 3.33
CA GLU A 83 3.24 1.40 3.03
C GLU A 83 3.00 0.95 1.58
N LYS A 84 3.77 1.49 0.62
CA LYS A 84 3.73 1.04 -0.79
C LYS A 84 4.11 -0.44 -0.93
N VAL A 85 5.14 -0.90 -0.21
CA VAL A 85 5.54 -2.31 -0.19
C VAL A 85 4.43 -3.17 0.41
N THR A 86 3.78 -2.74 1.50
CA THR A 86 2.64 -3.45 2.10
C THR A 86 1.44 -3.50 1.15
N ILE A 87 1.10 -2.40 0.47
CA ILE A 87 0.01 -2.36 -0.52
C ILE A 87 0.33 -3.29 -1.68
N LEU A 88 1.56 -3.25 -2.20
CA LEU A 88 2.00 -4.13 -3.28
C LEU A 88 2.00 -5.59 -2.84
N ASN A 89 2.44 -5.87 -1.62
CA ASN A 89 2.42 -7.21 -1.04
C ASN A 89 0.99 -7.71 -0.83
N ASN A 90 0.06 -6.87 -0.35
CA ASN A 90 -1.35 -7.23 -0.22
C ASN A 90 -2.00 -7.50 -1.58
N LYS A 91 -1.68 -6.68 -2.60
CA LYS A 91 -2.10 -6.92 -3.98
C LYS A 91 -1.57 -8.25 -4.48
N LEU A 92 -0.28 -8.53 -4.26
CA LEU A 92 0.36 -9.79 -4.64
C LEU A 92 -0.24 -10.99 -3.88
N SER A 93 -0.50 -10.86 -2.58
CA SER A 93 -1.17 -11.86 -1.76
C SER A 93 -2.60 -12.13 -2.23
N ALA A 94 -3.34 -11.10 -2.65
CA ALA A 94 -4.64 -11.31 -3.27
C ALA A 94 -4.51 -12.13 -4.57
N LEU A 95 -3.53 -11.81 -5.43
CA LEU A 95 -3.25 -12.62 -6.63
C LEU A 95 -2.84 -14.07 -6.30
N PHE A 96 -2.09 -14.27 -5.22
CA PHE A 96 -1.72 -15.60 -4.72
C PHE A 96 -2.94 -16.37 -4.19
N ASN A 97 -3.81 -15.74 -3.39
CA ASN A 97 -5.06 -16.35 -2.92
C ASN A 97 -6.00 -16.67 -4.08
N MET A 98 -6.01 -15.85 -5.14
CA MET A 98 -6.71 -16.19 -6.38
C MET A 98 -6.12 -17.46 -7.00
N THR A 99 -4.80 -17.56 -7.08
CA THR A 99 -4.10 -18.75 -7.60
C THR A 99 -4.37 -20.01 -6.77
N GLU A 100 -4.48 -19.87 -5.45
CA GLU A 100 -4.83 -20.97 -4.53
C GLU A 100 -6.30 -21.38 -4.63
N ALA A 101 -7.22 -20.42 -4.74
CA ALA A 101 -8.63 -20.67 -5.04
C ALA A 101 -8.80 -21.36 -6.41
N ILE A 102 -7.98 -21.00 -7.40
CA ILE A 102 -7.94 -21.65 -8.72
C ILE A 102 -7.48 -23.11 -8.61
N GLY A 103 -6.55 -23.43 -7.71
CA GLY A 103 -6.04 -24.79 -7.52
C GLY A 103 -7.00 -25.74 -6.78
N THR A 104 -7.98 -25.21 -6.04
CA THR A 104 -8.73 -26.00 -5.04
C THR A 104 -10.24 -26.08 -5.31
N VAL A 105 -10.78 -25.21 -6.16
CA VAL A 105 -12.23 -25.10 -6.35
C VAL A 105 -12.67 -25.85 -7.61
N LYS A 106 -13.40 -26.96 -7.44
CA LYS A 106 -14.07 -27.70 -8.53
C LYS A 106 -15.14 -26.89 -9.29
N SER A 107 -15.57 -25.74 -8.78
CA SER A 107 -16.65 -24.91 -9.36
C SER A 107 -16.18 -23.50 -9.74
N MET A 108 -16.10 -23.23 -11.05
CA MET A 108 -15.78 -21.91 -11.62
C MET A 108 -16.57 -20.77 -10.96
N ASP A 109 -17.84 -21.00 -10.62
CA ASP A 109 -18.71 -19.99 -9.99
C ASP A 109 -18.20 -19.52 -8.62
N LEU A 110 -17.67 -20.42 -7.78
CA LEU A 110 -17.18 -20.04 -6.46
C LEU A 110 -15.85 -19.29 -6.57
N MET A 111 -14.97 -19.71 -7.48
CA MET A 111 -13.72 -19.00 -7.77
C MET A 111 -14.01 -17.57 -8.23
N LEU A 112 -14.91 -17.38 -9.20
CA LEU A 112 -15.25 -16.05 -9.70
C LEU A 112 -15.88 -15.15 -8.63
N LYS A 113 -16.67 -15.71 -7.71
CA LYS A 113 -17.20 -14.97 -6.55
C LYS A 113 -16.08 -14.50 -5.60
N ILE A 114 -15.11 -15.35 -5.30
CA ILE A 114 -13.97 -14.99 -4.46
C ILE A 114 -13.16 -13.89 -5.14
N VAL A 115 -12.81 -14.07 -6.42
CA VAL A 115 -12.00 -13.08 -7.16
C VAL A 115 -12.71 -11.73 -7.26
N THR A 116 -13.99 -11.71 -7.61
CA THR A 116 -14.75 -10.45 -7.69
C THR A 116 -14.81 -9.73 -6.34
N SER A 117 -15.03 -10.47 -5.24
CA SER A 117 -14.99 -9.93 -3.88
C SER A 117 -13.63 -9.34 -3.51
N GLU A 118 -12.55 -10.07 -3.75
CA GLU A 118 -11.19 -9.61 -3.43
C GLU A 118 -10.79 -8.37 -4.24
N ILE A 119 -11.09 -8.34 -5.54
CA ILE A 119 -10.82 -7.16 -6.37
C ILE A 119 -11.62 -5.96 -5.88
N ALA A 120 -12.89 -6.16 -5.52
CA ALA A 120 -13.73 -5.08 -5.00
C ALA A 120 -13.15 -4.48 -3.71
N HIS A 121 -12.72 -5.36 -2.79
CA HIS A 121 -12.12 -4.97 -1.53
C HIS A 121 -10.77 -4.24 -1.73
N VAL A 122 -9.86 -4.79 -2.54
CA VAL A 122 -8.54 -4.20 -2.78
C VAL A 122 -8.63 -2.85 -3.51
N MET A 123 -9.59 -2.68 -4.42
CA MET A 123 -9.79 -1.42 -5.14
C MET A 123 -10.64 -0.40 -4.38
N GLY A 124 -11.36 -0.83 -3.34
CA GLY A 124 -12.30 0.02 -2.60
C GLY A 124 -13.41 0.56 -3.50
N VAL A 125 -13.97 -0.29 -4.36
CA VAL A 125 -15.03 0.06 -5.32
C VAL A 125 -16.40 -0.40 -4.83
N LEU A 126 -17.47 0.17 -5.39
CA LEU A 126 -18.86 -0.19 -5.02
C LEU A 126 -19.18 -1.65 -5.35
N GLY A 127 -18.55 -2.15 -6.41
CA GLY A 127 -18.66 -3.54 -6.80
C GLY A 127 -17.87 -3.88 -8.05
N THR A 128 -17.82 -5.16 -8.35
CA THR A 128 -17.12 -5.73 -9.52
C THR A 128 -17.98 -6.78 -10.19
N SER A 129 -17.69 -7.08 -11.46
CA SER A 129 -18.40 -8.09 -12.23
C SER A 129 -17.50 -8.80 -13.23
N VAL A 130 -17.77 -10.07 -13.49
CA VAL A 130 -17.21 -10.85 -14.60
C VAL A 130 -18.33 -11.21 -15.57
N LYS A 131 -18.14 -10.84 -16.84
CA LYS A 131 -19.03 -11.21 -17.95
C LYS A 131 -18.27 -12.10 -18.92
N LEU A 132 -18.86 -13.20 -19.35
CA LEU A 132 -18.25 -14.13 -20.29
C LEU A 132 -18.99 -14.12 -21.62
N ILE A 133 -18.23 -14.22 -22.70
CA ILE A 133 -18.79 -14.33 -24.04
C ILE A 133 -19.49 -15.70 -24.15
N THR A 134 -20.73 -15.70 -24.64
CA THR A 134 -21.50 -16.91 -24.91
C THR A 134 -20.87 -17.71 -26.05
N GLU A 135 -21.14 -19.02 -26.14
CA GLU A 135 -20.55 -19.88 -27.18
C GLU A 135 -20.83 -19.41 -28.61
N ASP A 136 -21.97 -18.75 -28.83
CA ASP A 136 -22.34 -18.15 -30.11
C ASP A 136 -21.58 -16.87 -30.46
N GLY A 137 -20.80 -16.31 -29.53
CA GLY A 137 -20.02 -15.07 -29.69
C GLY A 137 -20.85 -13.78 -29.73
N LYS A 138 -22.17 -13.84 -29.53
CA LYS A 138 -23.07 -12.70 -29.76
C LYS A 138 -23.40 -11.92 -28.50
N SER A 139 -23.28 -12.56 -27.34
CA SER A 139 -23.72 -11.99 -26.08
C SER A 139 -22.69 -12.15 -24.96
N LEU A 140 -22.83 -11.34 -23.93
CA LEU A 140 -22.09 -11.41 -22.68
C LEU A 140 -23.04 -11.82 -21.56
N ARG A 141 -22.74 -12.93 -20.89
CA ARG A 141 -23.48 -13.39 -19.70
C ARG A 141 -22.70 -13.02 -18.45
N TYR A 142 -23.38 -12.47 -17.45
CA TYR A 142 -22.77 -12.26 -16.13
C TYR A 142 -22.53 -13.60 -15.45
N ALA A 143 -21.26 -13.93 -15.21
CA ALA A 143 -20.84 -15.17 -14.55
C ALA A 143 -20.66 -14.98 -13.04
N ALA A 144 -20.21 -13.80 -12.62
CA ALA A 144 -20.15 -13.42 -11.21
C ALA A 144 -20.23 -11.91 -11.05
N ALA A 145 -20.67 -11.47 -9.89
CA ALA A 145 -20.63 -10.08 -9.46
C ALA A 145 -20.51 -10.02 -7.93
N HIS A 146 -20.04 -8.87 -7.43
CA HIS A 146 -19.91 -8.62 -6.00
C HIS A 146 -20.25 -7.16 -5.68
N GLY A 147 -20.86 -6.93 -4.52
CA GLY A 147 -21.32 -5.62 -4.07
C GLY A 147 -22.69 -5.27 -4.64
N VAL A 148 -23.01 -3.97 -4.73
CA VAL A 148 -24.34 -3.48 -5.19
C VAL A 148 -24.67 -3.97 -6.60
N VAL A 149 -23.66 -4.30 -7.39
CA VAL A 149 -23.82 -4.79 -8.76
C VAL A 149 -24.23 -6.26 -8.87
N ASP A 150 -24.13 -7.06 -7.82
CA ASP A 150 -24.56 -8.47 -7.84
C ASP A 150 -26.08 -8.58 -8.01
N ASP A 151 -26.83 -7.82 -7.22
CA ASP A 151 -28.30 -7.77 -7.30
C ASP A 151 -28.80 -7.22 -8.64
N ILE A 152 -28.06 -6.27 -9.23
CA ILE A 152 -28.44 -5.62 -10.50
C ILE A 152 -28.26 -6.58 -11.69
N PHE A 153 -27.24 -7.44 -11.67
CA PHE A 153 -26.80 -8.18 -12.85
C PHE A 153 -27.06 -9.68 -12.83
N LYS A 154 -27.64 -10.20 -11.74
CA LYS A 154 -27.96 -11.61 -11.57
C LYS A 154 -28.70 -12.20 -12.79
N ASN A 155 -28.10 -13.21 -13.43
CA ASN A 155 -28.61 -13.92 -14.60
C ASN A 155 -28.91 -13.06 -15.85
N LYS A 156 -28.38 -11.83 -15.93
CA LYS A 156 -28.60 -10.96 -17.08
C LYS A 156 -27.63 -11.27 -18.24
N ILE A 157 -28.09 -10.99 -19.46
CA ILE A 157 -27.34 -11.16 -20.71
C ILE A 157 -27.34 -9.84 -21.47
N ILE A 158 -26.19 -9.47 -22.04
CA ILE A 158 -26.02 -8.28 -22.88
C ILE A 158 -25.68 -8.69 -24.30
N GLU A 159 -26.41 -8.17 -25.28
CA GLU A 159 -26.05 -8.33 -26.69
C GLU A 159 -24.88 -7.42 -27.06
N ILE A 160 -23.77 -8.01 -27.51
CA ILE A 160 -22.55 -7.27 -27.87
C ILE A 160 -22.82 -6.28 -29.01
N ALA A 161 -23.64 -6.69 -29.99
CA ALA A 161 -23.98 -5.87 -31.15
C ALA A 161 -24.65 -4.54 -30.76
N LYS A 162 -25.38 -4.50 -29.64
CA LYS A 162 -26.13 -3.32 -29.20
C LYS A 162 -25.38 -2.44 -28.20
N SER A 163 -24.21 -2.87 -27.73
CA SER A 163 -23.37 -2.12 -26.78
C SER A 163 -22.03 -1.73 -27.42
N PRO A 164 -21.88 -0.47 -27.88
CA PRO A 164 -20.62 0.02 -28.46
C PRO A 164 -19.43 -0.10 -27.51
N ILE A 165 -19.66 0.12 -26.21
CA ILE A 165 -18.62 0.00 -25.17
C ILE A 165 -18.10 -1.43 -25.09
N ASN A 166 -18.99 -2.42 -24.98
CA ASN A 166 -18.59 -3.82 -24.89
C ASN A 166 -17.85 -4.28 -26.17
N ARG A 167 -18.27 -3.80 -27.34
CA ARG A 167 -17.59 -4.10 -28.61
C ARG A 167 -16.13 -3.62 -28.60
N LYS A 168 -15.90 -2.37 -28.19
CA LYS A 168 -14.54 -1.81 -28.10
C LYS A 168 -13.67 -2.56 -27.10
N ILE A 169 -14.23 -2.99 -25.97
CA ILE A 169 -13.45 -3.76 -24.97
C ILE A 169 -13.06 -5.13 -25.52
N ILE A 170 -13.95 -5.77 -26.30
CA ILE A 170 -13.67 -7.07 -26.92
C ILE A 170 -12.58 -6.97 -28.00
N GLU A 171 -12.33 -5.79 -28.56
CA GLU A 171 -11.20 -5.54 -29.46
C GLU A 171 -9.84 -5.57 -28.73
N GLY A 172 -9.83 -5.52 -27.39
CA GLY A 172 -8.66 -5.79 -26.56
C GLY A 172 -8.18 -4.63 -25.69
N ASP A 173 -8.79 -3.46 -25.79
CA ASP A 173 -8.42 -2.29 -25.00
C ASP A 173 -9.29 -2.14 -23.74
N PRO A 174 -8.70 -1.81 -22.58
CA PRO A 174 -9.49 -1.43 -21.41
C PRO A 174 -10.25 -0.13 -21.68
N PHE A 175 -11.44 -0.03 -21.11
CA PHE A 175 -12.29 1.16 -21.17
C PHE A 175 -12.43 1.76 -19.78
N VAL A 176 -12.16 3.05 -19.65
CA VAL A 176 -12.32 3.80 -18.40
C VAL A 176 -13.09 5.08 -18.69
N THR A 177 -14.05 5.40 -17.83
CA THR A 177 -14.73 6.70 -17.85
C THR A 177 -15.02 7.16 -16.43
N GLY A 178 -14.80 8.45 -16.21
CA GLY A 178 -15.01 9.10 -14.93
C GLY A 178 -16.38 9.77 -14.76
N ASP A 179 -17.21 9.81 -15.81
CA ASP A 179 -18.56 10.34 -15.75
C ASP A 179 -19.49 9.48 -16.60
N VAL A 180 -20.15 8.54 -15.93
CA VAL A 180 -21.12 7.63 -16.53
C VAL A 180 -22.51 8.22 -16.40
N ASN A 181 -23.19 8.40 -17.53
CA ASN A 181 -24.60 8.75 -17.54
C ASN A 181 -25.48 7.54 -17.89
N GLU A 182 -26.76 7.63 -17.58
CA GLU A 182 -27.78 6.60 -17.86
C GLU A 182 -27.76 6.15 -19.33
N ARG A 183 -27.52 7.08 -20.27
CA ARG A 183 -27.49 6.82 -21.71
C ARG A 183 -26.25 6.07 -22.19
N ASP A 184 -25.14 6.16 -21.45
CA ASP A 184 -23.87 5.55 -21.83
C ASP A 184 -23.88 4.04 -21.53
N MET A 185 -24.67 3.63 -20.54
CA MET A 185 -24.74 2.24 -20.07
C MET A 185 -25.93 1.52 -20.71
N PHE A 186 -25.68 0.90 -21.86
CA PHE A 186 -26.67 0.08 -22.55
C PHE A 186 -27.31 -0.97 -21.61
N GLN A 187 -28.64 -1.08 -21.66
CA GLN A 187 -29.52 -1.94 -20.85
C GLN A 187 -29.59 -1.69 -19.34
N PHE A 188 -28.60 -1.06 -18.71
CA PHE A 188 -28.53 -0.95 -17.24
C PHE A 188 -28.30 0.46 -16.72
N GLY A 189 -28.56 1.47 -17.55
CA GLY A 189 -28.41 2.87 -17.17
C GLY A 189 -29.19 3.24 -15.92
N GLU A 190 -30.48 2.88 -15.88
CA GLU A 190 -31.38 3.24 -14.78
C GLU A 190 -30.93 2.61 -13.46
N GLU A 191 -30.64 1.30 -13.45
CA GLU A 191 -30.22 0.61 -12.22
C GLU A 191 -28.84 1.09 -11.73
N LEU A 192 -27.90 1.36 -12.64
CA LEU A 192 -26.59 1.89 -12.28
C LEU A 192 -26.67 3.33 -11.77
N ASN A 193 -27.55 4.14 -12.34
CA ASN A 193 -27.82 5.50 -11.87
C ASN A 193 -28.49 5.47 -10.48
N ALA A 194 -29.44 4.56 -10.26
CA ALA A 194 -30.06 4.34 -8.94
C ALA A 194 -29.03 3.90 -7.89
N ALA A 195 -28.03 3.09 -8.28
CA ALA A 195 -26.88 2.71 -7.47
C ALA A 195 -25.81 3.82 -7.33
N LYS A 196 -26.04 5.00 -7.94
CA LYS A 196 -25.15 6.18 -7.94
C LYS A 196 -23.77 5.89 -8.53
N VAL A 197 -23.67 4.98 -9.50
CA VAL A 197 -22.40 4.72 -10.20
C VAL A 197 -22.06 5.94 -11.07
N ARG A 198 -20.86 6.48 -10.86
CA ARG A 198 -20.35 7.67 -11.56
C ARG A 198 -19.14 7.38 -12.42
N SER A 199 -18.36 6.35 -12.10
CA SER A 199 -17.22 5.92 -12.90
C SER A 199 -17.19 4.40 -13.05
N VAL A 200 -16.67 3.95 -14.19
CA VAL A 200 -16.47 2.53 -14.48
C VAL A 200 -15.11 2.27 -15.10
N LEU A 201 -14.61 1.08 -14.83
CA LEU A 201 -13.42 0.53 -15.44
C LEU A 201 -13.73 -0.87 -15.94
N PHE A 202 -13.52 -1.11 -17.23
CA PHE A 202 -13.67 -2.39 -17.87
C PHE A 202 -12.33 -2.83 -18.46
N ALA A 203 -11.95 -4.08 -18.22
CA ALA A 203 -10.78 -4.70 -18.81
C ALA A 203 -11.18 -6.01 -19.51
N PRO A 204 -10.63 -6.29 -20.69
CA PRO A 204 -10.86 -7.55 -21.36
C PRO A 204 -10.21 -8.70 -20.59
N LEU A 205 -10.93 -9.80 -20.47
CA LEU A 205 -10.38 -11.08 -20.04
C LEU A 205 -9.75 -11.72 -21.28
N LYS A 206 -8.45 -11.51 -21.46
CA LYS A 206 -7.70 -12.00 -22.62
C LYS A 206 -6.85 -13.21 -22.24
N VAL A 207 -6.96 -14.25 -23.04
CA VAL A 207 -6.10 -15.44 -23.01
C VAL A 207 -5.44 -15.55 -24.37
N GLU A 208 -4.11 -15.58 -24.39
CA GLU A 208 -3.33 -15.47 -25.63
C GLU A 208 -3.81 -14.28 -26.49
N ASP A 209 -4.39 -14.55 -27.66
CA ASP A 209 -4.96 -13.57 -28.58
C ASP A 209 -6.49 -13.52 -28.62
N LYS A 210 -7.15 -14.23 -27.71
CA LYS A 210 -8.61 -14.31 -27.65
C LYS A 210 -9.16 -13.62 -26.39
N VAL A 211 -10.12 -12.72 -26.59
CA VAL A 211 -10.94 -12.19 -25.49
C VAL A 211 -12.06 -13.18 -25.20
N ILE A 212 -12.15 -13.64 -23.94
CA ILE A 212 -13.17 -14.59 -23.46
C ILE A 212 -14.26 -13.92 -22.62
N GLY A 213 -14.07 -12.65 -22.26
CA GLY A 213 -15.00 -11.92 -21.40
C GLY A 213 -14.51 -10.54 -21.01
N ILE A 214 -15.18 -9.94 -20.04
CA ILE A 214 -14.91 -8.59 -19.52
C ILE A 214 -14.97 -8.63 -17.99
N LEU A 215 -13.93 -8.09 -17.35
CA LEU A 215 -13.92 -7.74 -15.93
C LEU A 215 -14.34 -6.27 -15.79
N GLY A 216 -15.23 -5.98 -14.84
CA GLY A 216 -15.74 -4.63 -14.59
C GLY A 216 -15.66 -4.21 -13.14
N ALA A 217 -15.37 -2.94 -12.92
CA ALA A 217 -15.38 -2.27 -11.62
C ALA A 217 -16.24 -1.00 -11.71
N TYR A 218 -17.00 -0.72 -10.65
CA TYR A 218 -18.00 0.34 -10.60
C TYR A 218 -17.79 1.18 -9.34
N CYS A 219 -17.75 2.51 -9.46
CA CYS A 219 -17.55 3.39 -8.31
C CYS A 219 -18.51 4.58 -8.31
N ILE A 220 -18.85 5.05 -7.10
CA ILE A 220 -19.71 6.22 -6.87
C ILE A 220 -18.99 7.55 -7.07
N HIS A 221 -17.65 7.54 -7.08
CA HIS A 221 -16.84 8.73 -7.26
C HIS A 221 -16.52 8.93 -8.75
N PRO A 222 -16.67 10.13 -9.29
CA PRO A 222 -16.22 10.44 -10.64
C PRO A 222 -14.68 10.40 -10.72
N ASP A 223 -14.14 10.17 -11.92
CA ASP A 223 -12.70 10.12 -12.23
C ASP A 223 -11.86 9.29 -11.25
N ARG A 224 -12.43 8.21 -10.71
CA ARG A 224 -11.82 7.45 -9.63
C ARG A 224 -10.54 6.73 -10.03
N PHE A 225 -10.47 6.19 -11.24
CA PHE A 225 -9.43 5.22 -11.61
C PHE A 225 -8.18 5.90 -12.16
N SER A 226 -7.08 5.82 -11.40
CA SER A 226 -5.76 6.27 -11.84
C SER A 226 -5.11 5.29 -12.82
N GLY A 227 -4.10 5.74 -13.59
CA GLY A 227 -3.36 4.86 -14.51
C GLY A 227 -2.77 3.60 -13.84
N GLN A 228 -2.27 3.73 -12.61
CA GLN A 228 -1.74 2.58 -11.85
C GLN A 228 -2.84 1.59 -11.46
N GLU A 229 -4.06 2.05 -11.23
CA GLU A 229 -5.20 1.18 -10.92
C GLU A 229 -5.73 0.50 -12.18
N VAL A 230 -5.72 1.19 -13.32
CA VAL A 230 -5.99 0.58 -14.63
C VAL A 230 -5.00 -0.54 -14.92
N ASP A 231 -3.70 -0.30 -14.67
CA ASP A 231 -2.66 -1.32 -14.86
C ASP A 231 -2.80 -2.51 -13.90
N TYR A 232 -3.14 -2.26 -12.64
CA TYR A 232 -3.45 -3.32 -11.68
C TYR A 232 -4.67 -4.13 -12.13
N PHE A 233 -5.73 -3.45 -12.56
CA PHE A 233 -6.97 -4.10 -12.98
C PHE A 233 -6.78 -4.94 -14.25
N ARG A 234 -5.94 -4.47 -15.18
CA ARG A 234 -5.54 -5.23 -16.36
C ARG A 234 -4.79 -6.51 -15.99
N GLN A 235 -3.86 -6.45 -15.03
CA GLN A 235 -3.15 -7.63 -14.54
C GLN A 235 -4.10 -8.62 -13.84
N ALA A 236 -5.02 -8.12 -13.02
CA ALA A 236 -6.06 -8.93 -12.41
C ALA A 236 -6.95 -9.61 -13.47
N ALA A 237 -7.33 -8.87 -14.52
CA ALA A 237 -8.10 -9.42 -15.64
C ALA A 237 -7.35 -10.55 -16.37
N SER A 238 -6.04 -10.41 -16.61
CA SER A 238 -5.23 -11.49 -17.19
C SER A 238 -5.21 -12.75 -16.33
N LEU A 239 -5.06 -12.60 -15.01
CA LEU A 239 -5.05 -13.75 -14.08
C LEU A 239 -6.42 -14.43 -14.00
N VAL A 240 -7.50 -13.65 -13.97
CA VAL A 240 -8.88 -14.15 -14.05
C VAL A 240 -9.12 -14.88 -15.36
N ALA A 241 -8.59 -14.37 -16.48
CA ALA A 241 -8.77 -15.01 -17.78
C ALA A 241 -8.14 -16.42 -17.81
N ILE A 242 -6.90 -16.54 -17.33
CA ILE A 242 -6.19 -17.82 -17.20
C ILE A 242 -6.94 -18.79 -16.28
N ALA A 243 -7.42 -18.29 -15.14
CA ALA A 243 -8.23 -19.06 -14.19
C ALA A 243 -9.46 -19.70 -14.84
N ILE A 244 -10.19 -18.90 -15.62
CA ILE A 244 -11.40 -19.32 -16.30
C ILE A 244 -11.08 -20.33 -17.40
N GLU A 245 -10.05 -20.10 -18.19
CA GLU A 245 -9.63 -21.06 -19.21
C GLU A 245 -9.29 -22.43 -18.61
N ASN A 246 -8.51 -22.43 -17.52
CA ASN A 246 -8.18 -23.66 -16.81
C ASN A 246 -9.44 -24.38 -16.34
N ALA A 247 -10.35 -23.68 -15.65
CA ALA A 247 -11.60 -24.25 -15.16
C ALA A 247 -12.49 -24.82 -16.29
N LEU A 248 -12.62 -24.11 -17.40
CA LEU A 248 -13.37 -24.57 -18.58
C LEU A 248 -12.72 -25.79 -19.24
N THR A 249 -11.38 -25.85 -19.25
CA THR A 249 -10.63 -26.99 -19.80
C THR A 249 -10.82 -28.24 -18.95
N TYR A 250 -10.71 -28.12 -17.62
CA TYR A 250 -10.97 -29.25 -16.71
C TYR A 250 -12.40 -29.77 -16.83
N ALA A 251 -13.39 -28.88 -16.90
CA ALA A 251 -14.80 -29.26 -17.05
C ALA A 251 -15.08 -30.03 -18.36
N LYS A 252 -14.36 -29.74 -19.45
CA LYS A 252 -14.48 -30.47 -20.73
C LYS A 252 -13.86 -31.87 -20.65
N VAL A 253 -12.76 -32.03 -19.92
CA VAL A 253 -12.09 -33.34 -19.74
C VAL A 253 -12.93 -34.25 -18.85
N GLU A 254 -13.55 -33.75 -17.79
CA GLU A 254 -14.37 -34.55 -16.86
C GLU A 254 -15.70 -34.99 -17.49
N ASN A 255 -16.27 -34.20 -18.41
CA ASN A 255 -17.53 -34.52 -19.11
C ASN A 255 -17.37 -35.42 -20.36
N ASN A 256 -16.15 -35.81 -20.72
CA ASN A 256 -15.90 -36.77 -21.78
C ASN A 256 -15.23 -38.04 -21.21
N PRO A 257 -15.96 -38.85 -20.40
CA PRO A 257 -15.41 -40.11 -19.93
C PRO A 257 -15.19 -41.00 -21.15
N ARG A 258 -13.96 -41.51 -21.29
CA ARG A 258 -13.62 -42.54 -22.27
C ARG A 258 -14.48 -43.78 -22.08
#